data_AF-A0A7S3ITE6-F1
#
_entry.id   AF-A0A7S3ITE6-F1
#
_cell.length_a   1.000
_cell.length_b   1.000
_cell.length_c   1.000
_cell.angle_alpha   90.00
_cell.angle_beta   90.00
_cell.angle_gamma   90.00
#
_symmetry.space_group_name_H-M   'P 1'
#
loop_
_entity.id
_entity.type
_entity.pdbx_description
1 polymer ?
#
loop_
_entity_poly.entity_id
_entity_poly.type
_entity_poly.pdbx_seq_one_letter_code
_entity_poly.pdbx_strand_id
1 'polypeptide(L)'
;MWLAYQALCSLCQIHEKDLPHGDIKTENIMITSANQLFMTDMVRFKPTYLKSNDLVNYNLFFGEMDNNQRCYFAPERFVEPAQFREGSDRDKLEHSMDVFSMGCIIAEIFMDGNTLFHLGRLQ
;
A
#
# COMPACT_ATOMS: atom_id res chain seq x y z
N MET A 1 -8.55 -12.48 -14.09
CA MET A 1 -7.27 -12.27 -14.82
C MET A 1 -7.15 -10.88 -15.43
N TRP A 2 -8.18 -10.33 -16.09
CA TRP A 2 -8.13 -8.98 -16.71
C TRP A 2 -7.84 -7.83 -15.72
N LEU A 3 -8.51 -7.80 -14.56
CA LEU A 3 -8.27 -6.75 -13.55
C LEU A 3 -6.84 -6.81 -12.98
N ALA A 4 -6.33 -8.00 -12.68
CA ALA A 4 -4.94 -8.18 -12.22
C ALA A 4 -3.92 -7.68 -13.27
N TYR A 5 -4.17 -7.96 -14.55
CA TYR A 5 -3.35 -7.43 -15.64
C TYR A 5 -3.37 -5.90 -15.67
N GLN A 6 -4.55 -5.28 -15.62
CA GLN A 6 -4.65 -3.81 -15.60
C GLN A 6 -4.00 -3.19 -14.36
N ALA A 7 -4.08 -3.83 -13.20
CA ALA A 7 -3.44 -3.39 -11.97
C ALA A 7 -1.92 -3.40 -12.09
N LEU A 8 -1.34 -4.44 -12.70
CA LEU A 8 0.10 -4.47 -13.00
C LEU A 8 0.49 -3.42 -14.05
N CYS A 9 -0.33 -3.21 -15.08
CA CYS A 9 -0.07 -2.17 -16.07
C CYS A 9 -0.09 -0.77 -15.45
N SER A 10 -1.06 -0.49 -14.57
CA SER A 10 -1.14 0.81 -13.90
C SER A 10 0.05 1.03 -12.96
N LEU A 11 0.51 -0.02 -12.26
CA LEU A 11 1.73 0.00 -11.46
C LEU A 11 2.97 0.32 -12.30
N CYS A 12 3.14 -0.36 -13.44
CA CYS A 12 4.25 -0.06 -14.35
C CYS A 12 4.22 1.40 -14.82
N GLN A 13 3.05 1.93 -15.18
CA GLN A 13 2.92 3.32 -15.66
C GLN A 13 3.32 4.38 -14.64
N ILE A 14 3.10 4.14 -13.33
CA ILE A 14 3.54 5.06 -12.28
C ILE A 14 5.04 4.90 -12.00
N HIS A 15 5.57 3.68 -12.03
CA HIS A 15 6.99 3.40 -11.79
C HIS A 15 7.89 3.86 -12.94
N GLU A 16 7.42 3.83 -14.19
CA GLU A 16 8.11 4.42 -15.35
C GLU A 16 8.38 5.92 -15.19
N LYS A 17 7.62 6.60 -14.31
CA LYS A 17 7.77 8.03 -14.01
C LYS A 17 8.59 8.29 -12.75
N ASP A 18 9.16 7.26 -12.09
CA ASP A 18 9.78 7.33 -10.76
C ASP A 18 8.82 7.96 -9.72
N LEU A 19 7.52 7.61 -9.81
CA LEU A 19 6.45 8.10 -8.94
C LEU A 19 5.76 6.93 -8.23
N PRO A 20 6.41 6.29 -7.24
CA PRO A 20 5.73 5.31 -6.40
C PRO A 20 4.54 5.94 -5.67
N HIS A 21 3.50 5.14 -5.47
CA HIS A 21 2.21 5.56 -4.96
C HIS A 21 2.18 5.66 -3.42
N GLY A 22 2.71 4.65 -2.73
CA GLY A 22 2.92 4.65 -1.28
C GLY A 22 1.70 4.34 -0.42
N ASP A 23 0.54 4.10 -1.04
CA ASP A 23 -0.69 3.71 -0.36
C ASP A 23 -1.63 2.97 -1.33
N ILE A 24 -1.11 1.91 -1.96
CA ILE A 24 -1.90 1.05 -2.84
C ILE A 24 -2.75 0.13 -1.97
N LYS A 25 -4.07 0.20 -2.16
CA LYS A 25 -5.07 -0.57 -1.43
C LYS A 25 -6.36 -0.66 -2.23
N THR A 26 -7.27 -1.56 -1.83
CA THR A 26 -8.55 -1.79 -2.52
C THR A 26 -9.39 -0.53 -2.68
N GLU A 27 -9.37 0.35 -1.67
CA GLU A 27 -10.11 1.61 -1.60
C GLU A 27 -9.59 2.65 -2.60
N ASN A 28 -8.32 2.52 -2.98
CA ASN A 28 -7.63 3.37 -3.95
C ASN A 28 -7.60 2.76 -5.37
N ILE A 29 -8.36 1.68 -5.59
CA ILE A 29 -8.58 1.06 -6.89
C ILE A 29 -10.02 1.27 -7.32
N MET A 30 -10.20 2.06 -8.39
CA MET A 30 -11.51 2.34 -8.97
C MET A 30 -11.73 1.52 -10.23
N ILE A 31 -12.94 0.97 -10.38
CA ILE A 31 -13.35 0.22 -11.58
C ILE A 31 -14.55 0.91 -12.22
N THR A 32 -14.45 1.20 -13.52
CA THR A 32 -15.55 1.81 -14.28
C THR A 32 -16.56 0.75 -14.75
N SER A 33 -17.73 1.19 -15.23
CA SER A 33 -18.72 0.30 -15.86
C SER A 33 -18.21 -0.39 -17.14
N ALA A 34 -17.12 0.12 -17.73
CA ALA A 34 -16.42 -0.49 -18.85
C ALA A 34 -15.31 -1.47 -18.41
N ASN A 35 -15.26 -1.84 -17.12
CA ASN A 35 -14.28 -2.74 -16.52
C ASN A 35 -12.82 -2.26 -16.69
N GLN A 36 -12.63 -0.94 -16.65
CA GLN A 36 -11.32 -0.29 -16.66
C GLN A 36 -10.89 0.02 -15.23
N LEU A 37 -9.65 -0.30 -14.90
CA LEU A 37 -9.06 -0.09 -13.58
C LEU A 37 -8.24 1.20 -13.55
N PHE A 38 -8.45 2.02 -12.52
CA PHE A 38 -7.68 3.24 -12.24
C PHE A 38 -7.16 3.23 -10.81
N MET A 39 -5.90 3.63 -10.62
CA MET A 39 -5.35 3.94 -9.30
C MET A 39 -5.66 5.40 -8.94
N THR A 40 -6.04 5.65 -7.70
CA THR A 40 -6.41 6.96 -7.16
C THR A 40 -5.69 7.27 -5.86
N ASP A 41 -5.81 8.50 -5.35
CA ASP A 41 -5.24 8.91 -4.06
C ASP A 41 -3.69 8.90 -3.99
N MET A 42 -3.05 9.41 -5.05
CA MET A 42 -1.61 9.64 -5.06
C MET A 42 -1.24 10.87 -4.20
N VAL A 43 -0.94 10.64 -2.94
CA VAL A 43 -0.74 11.70 -1.94
C VAL A 43 0.68 11.70 -1.38
N ARG A 44 1.45 12.76 -1.68
CA ARG A 44 2.87 12.87 -1.29
C ARG A 44 3.15 13.29 0.15
N PHE A 45 2.13 13.62 0.95
CA PHE A 45 2.35 14.04 2.34
C PHE A 45 2.39 12.86 3.32
N LYS A 46 1.98 11.65 2.89
CA LYS A 46 2.00 10.44 3.73
C LYS A 46 3.45 10.03 4.02
N PRO A 47 3.77 9.57 5.24
CA PRO A 47 5.13 9.17 5.58
C PRO A 47 5.51 7.85 4.88
N THR A 48 6.76 7.77 4.42
CA THR A 48 7.36 6.55 3.86
C THR A 48 7.54 5.50 4.94
N TYR A 49 8.09 5.89 6.10
CA TYR A 49 8.41 4.99 7.19
C TYR A 49 7.61 5.34 8.45
N LEU A 50 7.22 4.31 9.21
CA LEU A 50 6.56 4.45 10.50
C LEU A 50 7.29 3.62 11.55
N LYS A 51 7.24 4.07 12.81
CA LYS A 51 7.73 3.24 13.91
C LYS A 51 6.80 2.04 14.08
N SER A 52 7.37 0.86 14.31
CA SER A 52 6.60 -0.38 14.46
C SER A 52 5.56 -0.31 15.60
N ASN A 53 5.80 0.51 16.63
CA ASN A 53 4.87 0.71 17.75
C ASN A 53 3.92 1.92 17.61
N ASP A 54 3.98 2.67 16.52
CA ASP A 54 3.20 3.91 16.33
C ASP A 54 1.91 3.65 15.55
N LEU A 55 0.98 2.95 16.21
CA LEU A 55 -0.33 2.63 15.65
C LEU A 55 -1.19 3.87 15.40
N VAL A 56 -0.91 4.99 16.09
CA VAL A 56 -1.67 6.23 15.92
C VAL A 56 -1.39 6.82 14.54
N ASN A 57 -0.11 6.98 14.18
CA ASN A 57 0.25 7.47 12.84
C ASN A 57 -0.11 6.46 11.75
N TYR A 58 0.04 5.15 12.02
CA TYR A 58 -0.46 4.13 11.09
C TYR A 58 -1.95 4.34 10.79
N ASN A 59 -2.79 4.40 11.83
CA ASN A 59 -4.24 4.56 11.67
C ASN A 59 -4.63 5.89 11.00
N LEU A 60 -3.87 6.96 11.26
CA LEU A 60 -4.13 8.27 10.68
C LEU A 60 -3.89 8.29 9.16
N PHE A 61 -2.86 7.61 8.66
CA PHE A 61 -2.43 7.72 7.27
C PHE A 61 -2.78 6.50 6.40
N PHE A 62 -2.74 5.30 6.97
CA PHE A 62 -2.86 4.01 6.26
C PHE A 62 -3.87 3.06 6.90
N GLY A 63 -4.54 3.49 7.97
CA GLY A 63 -5.54 2.69 8.65
C GLY A 63 -6.73 2.38 7.76
N GLU A 64 -7.26 1.18 7.94
CA GLU A 64 -8.46 0.72 7.24
C GLU A 64 -9.68 0.75 8.15
N MET A 65 -10.85 1.05 7.58
CA MET A 65 -12.10 1.13 8.33
C MET A 65 -12.57 -0.22 8.88
N ASP A 66 -11.91 -1.31 8.49
CA ASP A 66 -12.19 -2.69 8.93
C ASP A 66 -11.43 -3.09 10.21
N ASN A 67 -10.95 -2.11 10.98
CA ASN A 67 -10.11 -2.32 12.16
C ASN A 67 -8.76 -2.97 11.83
N ASN A 68 -8.15 -2.55 10.70
CA ASN A 68 -6.87 -3.04 10.16
C ASN A 68 -6.83 -4.56 9.97
N GLN A 69 -7.98 -5.13 9.61
CA GLN A 69 -8.00 -6.48 9.11
C GLN A 69 -7.28 -6.51 7.75
N ARG A 70 -7.41 -5.50 6.90
CA ARG A 70 -6.55 -5.40 5.71
C ARG A 70 -5.28 -4.64 6.03
N CYS A 71 -4.13 -5.20 5.66
CA CYS A 71 -2.86 -4.50 5.69
C CYS A 71 -2.13 -4.64 4.36
N TYR A 72 -2.02 -3.51 3.66
CA TYR A 72 -1.28 -3.39 2.39
C TYR A 72 0.09 -2.75 2.58
N PHE A 73 0.42 -2.31 3.79
CA PHE A 73 1.65 -1.59 4.10
C PHE A 73 2.85 -2.54 4.07
N ALA A 74 3.83 -2.24 3.22
CA ALA A 74 5.01 -3.08 3.06
C ALA A 74 5.79 -3.22 4.38
N PRO A 75 6.20 -4.44 4.77
CA PRO A 75 6.79 -4.70 6.09
C PRO A 75 8.07 -3.90 6.33
N GLU A 76 8.88 -3.67 5.29
CA GLU A 76 10.11 -2.87 5.38
C GLU A 76 9.88 -1.39 5.73
N ARG A 77 8.64 -0.90 5.63
CA ARG A 77 8.26 0.46 6.03
C ARG A 77 8.02 0.58 7.54
N PHE A 78 7.89 -0.54 8.25
CA PHE A 78 7.91 -0.55 9.71
C PHE A 78 9.36 -0.57 10.19
N VAL A 79 9.74 0.47 10.94
CA VAL A 79 11.09 0.62 11.47
C VAL A 79 11.04 0.49 12.98
N GLU A 80 11.99 -0.27 13.54
CA GLU A 80 12.12 -0.38 14.99
C GLU A 80 12.35 0.99 15.63
N PRO A 81 11.74 1.30 16.79
CA PRO A 81 11.86 2.62 17.42
C PRO A 81 13.30 3.05 17.67
N ALA A 82 14.20 2.09 17.91
CA ALA A 82 15.63 2.33 18.11
C ALA A 82 16.39 2.67 16.81
N GLN A 83 15.85 2.30 15.65
CA GLN A 83 16.43 2.52 14.33
C GLN A 83 15.83 3.73 13.62
N PHE A 84 14.65 4.18 14.05
CA PHE A 84 13.95 5.32 13.47
C PHE A 84 14.71 6.63 13.74
N ARG A 85 15.09 7.32 12.66
CA ARG A 85 15.76 8.63 12.74
C ARG A 85 14.72 9.73 12.57
N GLU A 86 14.80 10.80 13.35
CA GLU A 86 13.92 11.94 13.13
C GLU A 86 14.13 12.51 11.72
N GLY A 87 13.04 12.66 10.97
CA GLY A 87 13.03 13.10 9.57
C GLY A 87 13.18 11.99 8.52
N SER A 88 13.45 10.73 8.92
CA SER A 88 13.50 9.61 7.97
C SER A 88 12.12 9.20 7.46
N ASP A 89 11.03 9.66 8.07
CA ASP A 89 9.66 9.43 7.59
C ASP A 89 9.42 9.96 6.18
N ARG A 90 10.28 10.88 5.71
CA ARG A 90 10.21 11.51 4.39
C ARG A 90 11.28 10.98 3.42
N ASP A 91 12.01 9.94 3.81
CA ASP A 91 12.97 9.27 2.95
C ASP A 91 12.29 8.72 1.69
N LYS A 92 13.09 8.44 0.65
CA LYS A 92 12.58 8.03 -0.65
C LYS A 92 11.74 6.75 -0.52
N LEU A 93 10.49 6.84 -0.97
CA LEU A 93 9.61 5.70 -1.15
C LEU A 93 10.14 4.81 -2.29
N GLU A 94 10.25 3.51 -2.07
CA GLU A 94 10.77 2.56 -3.06
C GLU A 94 9.67 1.88 -3.86
N HIS A 95 9.95 1.53 -5.12
CA HIS A 95 8.99 0.84 -5.99
C HIS A 95 8.57 -0.54 -5.44
N SER A 96 9.47 -1.23 -4.74
CA SER A 96 9.21 -2.54 -4.12
C SER A 96 8.05 -2.49 -3.11
N MET A 97 7.89 -1.36 -2.42
CA MET A 97 6.84 -1.18 -1.42
C MET A 97 5.45 -1.20 -2.08
N ASP A 98 5.31 -0.57 -3.24
CA ASP A 98 4.08 -0.64 -4.04
C ASP A 98 3.86 -2.03 -4.64
N VAL A 99 4.92 -2.72 -5.03
CA VAL A 99 4.84 -4.10 -5.56
C VAL A 99 4.27 -5.04 -4.49
N PHE A 100 4.70 -4.90 -3.23
CA PHE A 100 4.12 -5.65 -2.11
C PHE A 100 2.62 -5.37 -1.98
N SER A 101 2.25 -4.09 -1.89
CA SER A 101 0.84 -3.67 -1.75
C SER A 101 -0.03 -4.17 -2.90
N MET A 102 0.46 -4.07 -4.15
CA MET A 102 -0.22 -4.60 -5.33
C MET A 102 -0.35 -6.12 -5.29
N GLY A 103 0.67 -6.82 -4.81
CA GLY A 103 0.63 -8.27 -4.58
C GLY A 103 -0.49 -8.68 -3.63
N CYS A 104 -0.70 -7.93 -2.55
CA CYS A 104 -1.81 -8.14 -1.62
C CYS A 104 -3.18 -7.99 -2.31
N ILE A 105 -3.37 -6.95 -3.13
CA ILE A 105 -4.62 -6.75 -3.89
C ILE A 105 -4.86 -7.90 -4.88
N ILE A 106 -3.82 -8.28 -5.64
CA ILE A 106 -3.92 -9.36 -6.61
C ILE A 106 -4.27 -10.67 -5.89
N ALA A 107 -3.65 -10.96 -4.75
CA ALA A 107 -3.96 -12.13 -3.96
C ALA A 107 -5.42 -12.10 -3.48
N GLU A 108 -5.91 -10.96 -2.99
CA GLU A 108 -7.32 -10.80 -2.56
C GLU A 108 -8.31 -11.03 -3.71
N ILE A 109 -8.00 -10.58 -4.93
CA ILE A 109 -8.79 -10.87 -6.14
C ILE A 109 -8.88 -12.37 -6.41
N PHE A 110 -7.78 -13.12 -6.20
CA PHE A 110 -7.74 -14.57 -6.43
C PHE A 110 -8.24 -15.40 -5.25
N MET A 111 -8.41 -14.80 -4.07
CA MET A 111 -8.90 -15.44 -2.85
C MET A 111 -10.34 -15.02 -2.51
N ASP A 112 -11.14 -14.65 -3.52
CA ASP A 112 -12.56 -14.27 -3.38
C ASP A 112 -12.80 -13.17 -2.32
N GLY A 113 -11.90 -12.19 -2.24
CA GLY A 113 -12.02 -11.04 -1.32
C GLY A 113 -11.49 -11.30 0.09
N ASN A 114 -10.85 -12.44 0.33
CA ASN A 114 -10.12 -12.66 1.58
C ASN A 114 -8.77 -11.95 1.55
N THR A 115 -8.45 -11.23 2.61
CA THR A 115 -7.17 -10.52 2.71
C THR A 115 -6.00 -11.47 2.94
N LEU A 116 -4.81 -11.11 2.43
CA LEU A 116 -3.59 -11.90 2.58
C LEU A 116 -2.90 -11.67 3.94
N PHE A 117 -2.94 -10.42 4.43
CA PHE A 117 -2.26 -10.01 5.65
C PHE A 117 -3.13 -9.07 6.47
N HIS A 118 -3.09 -9.29 7.78
CA HIS A 118 -3.59 -8.37 8.79
C HIS A 118 -2.39 -7.66 9.44
N LEU A 119 -2.60 -6.49 10.04
CA LEU A 119 -1.51 -5.67 10.59
C LEU A 119 -0.59 -6.45 11.56
N GLY A 120 -1.16 -7.21 12.48
CA GLY A 120 -0.39 -7.99 13.47
C GLY A 120 0.45 -9.14 12.90
N ARG A 121 0.38 -9.43 11.59
CA ARG A 121 1.22 -10.42 10.91
C ARG A 121 2.46 -9.80 10.24
N LEU A 122 2.46 -8.47 10.04
CA LEU A 122 3.51 -7.73 9.35
C LEU A 122 4.35 -6.83 10.29
N GLN A 123 3.92 -6.71 11.55
CA GLN A 123 4.69 -6.12 12.66
C GLN A 123 5.43 -7.21 13.42
#